data_AF-Q2N2L8-F1
#
_entry.id   AF-Q2N2L8-F1
#
_cell.length_a   1.000
_cell.length_b   1.000
_cell.length_c   1.000
_cell.angle_alpha   90.00
_cell.angle_beta   90.00
_cell.angle_gamma   90.00
#
_symmetry.space_group_name_H-M   'P 1'
#
loop_
_entity.id
_entity.type
_entity.pdbx_description
1 polymer ?
#
loop_
_entity_poly.entity_id
_entity_poly.type
_entity_poly.pdbx_seq_one_letter_code
_entity_poly.pdbx_strand_id
1 'polypeptide(L)'
;MKAKTSKANLNRPILSSQMHVLPMRQLCLTKWVNLTRQLHSSLQDFRLDSRIPDLATHEIPDARERLSYVIDMTDKAANRTMDAVEASLPIADRLNDNIQLVMPNWNALMSRDMNVGQFKSLCHQLDDFIKASESDADKLRQLLTEILMAQDFQDLTGQMIRKVIKLVQEVETKLIEMLTTVW
;
A
#
# COMPACT_ATOMS: atom_id res chain seq x y z
N MET A 1 -75.83 -45.23 -64.26
CA MET A 1 -76.39 -44.09 -63.48
C MET A 1 -75.25 -43.43 -62.70
N LYS A 2 -75.08 -42.10 -62.87
CA LYS A 2 -74.46 -41.05 -62.00
C LYS A 2 -73.39 -41.49 -60.94
N ALA A 3 -72.23 -40.85 -60.72
CA ALA A 3 -71.59 -39.60 -61.15
C ALA A 3 -70.07 -39.61 -60.81
N LYS A 4 -69.31 -38.75 -61.50
CA LYS A 4 -67.93 -38.25 -61.24
C LYS A 4 -67.67 -37.89 -59.76
N THR A 5 -66.46 -37.88 -59.15
CA THR A 5 -65.12 -37.50 -59.64
C THR A 5 -64.02 -37.77 -58.59
N SER A 6 -62.81 -38.17 -59.04
CA SER A 6 -61.46 -37.61 -58.71
C SER A 6 -60.90 -37.77 -57.27
N LYS A 7 -59.66 -38.20 -57.00
CA LYS A 7 -58.46 -38.50 -57.82
C LYS A 7 -57.39 -39.22 -56.95
N ALA A 8 -56.55 -39.99 -57.64
CA ALA A 8 -55.12 -40.21 -57.43
C ALA A 8 -54.62 -40.91 -56.15
N ASN A 9 -54.44 -42.22 -56.32
CA ASN A 9 -53.40 -43.01 -55.68
C ASN A 9 -52.01 -42.53 -56.18
N LEU A 10 -51.13 -42.11 -55.28
CA LEU A 10 -49.70 -41.93 -55.56
C LEU A 10 -48.88 -42.53 -54.40
N ASN A 11 -48.32 -43.70 -54.65
CA ASN A 11 -47.36 -44.36 -53.78
C ASN A 11 -45.94 -43.89 -54.14
N ARG A 12 -45.21 -43.24 -53.21
CA ARG A 12 -43.77 -43.44 -52.88
C ARG A 12 -43.25 -42.40 -51.84
N PRO A 13 -42.13 -42.66 -51.13
CA PRO A 13 -42.04 -42.64 -49.65
C PRO A 13 -41.17 -41.47 -49.10
N ILE A 14 -40.53 -41.67 -47.92
CA ILE A 14 -39.49 -40.84 -47.24
C ILE A 14 -40.09 -39.73 -46.34
N LEU A 15 -39.76 -39.47 -45.06
CA LEU A 15 -38.57 -39.65 -44.22
C LEU A 15 -38.96 -40.08 -42.78
N SER A 16 -38.20 -41.03 -42.24
CA SER A 16 -37.84 -41.08 -40.83
C SER A 16 -37.13 -39.78 -40.43
N SER A 17 -37.60 -39.10 -39.40
CA SER A 17 -36.74 -38.18 -38.63
C SER A 17 -36.94 -38.45 -37.15
N GLN A 18 -36.04 -39.29 -36.65
CA GLN A 18 -35.75 -39.45 -35.23
C GLN A 18 -35.61 -38.05 -34.61
N MET A 19 -36.41 -37.77 -33.59
CA MET A 19 -36.11 -36.68 -32.67
C MET A 19 -34.88 -37.13 -31.89
N HIS A 20 -33.71 -36.74 -32.38
CA HIS A 20 -32.41 -37.12 -31.83
C HIS A 20 -32.28 -36.51 -30.43
N VAL A 21 -32.66 -37.29 -29.41
CA VAL A 21 -32.40 -36.95 -28.02
C VAL A 21 -30.89 -37.02 -27.87
N LEU A 22 -30.20 -35.89 -27.99
CA LEU A 22 -28.77 -35.81 -27.77
C LEU A 22 -28.46 -36.45 -26.42
N PRO A 23 -27.68 -37.54 -26.34
CA PRO A 23 -27.35 -38.17 -25.07
C PRO A 23 -26.72 -37.13 -24.16
N MET A 24 -27.11 -37.12 -22.88
CA MET A 24 -26.70 -36.13 -21.87
C MET A 24 -25.18 -35.86 -21.85
N ARG A 25 -24.36 -36.85 -22.24
CA ARG A 25 -22.91 -36.71 -22.48
C ARG A 25 -22.54 -35.75 -23.63
N GLN A 26 -23.24 -35.78 -24.76
CA GLN A 26 -23.02 -34.85 -25.88
C GLN A 26 -23.47 -33.43 -25.54
N LEU A 27 -24.53 -33.25 -24.74
CA LEU A 27 -24.95 -31.94 -24.25
C LEU A 27 -23.93 -31.33 -23.27
N CYS A 28 -23.36 -32.16 -22.38
CA CYS A 28 -22.29 -31.74 -21.47
C CYS A 28 -21.00 -31.39 -22.23
N LEU A 29 -20.58 -32.23 -23.18
CA LEU A 29 -19.41 -31.98 -24.03
C LEU A 29 -19.57 -30.71 -24.86
N THR A 30 -20.74 -30.47 -25.44
CA THR A 30 -21.00 -29.22 -26.20
C THR A 30 -20.99 -28.00 -25.29
N LYS A 31 -21.56 -28.07 -24.07
CA LYS A 31 -21.42 -26.98 -23.08
C LYS A 31 -19.96 -26.72 -22.70
N TRP A 32 -19.19 -27.78 -22.44
CA TRP A 32 -17.77 -27.66 -22.07
C TRP A 32 -16.95 -27.04 -23.21
N VAL A 33 -17.16 -27.51 -24.44
CA VAL A 33 -16.52 -26.94 -25.64
C VAL A 33 -16.92 -25.48 -25.85
N ASN A 34 -18.18 -25.12 -25.62
CA ASN A 34 -18.62 -23.74 -25.76
C ASN A 34 -18.00 -22.85 -24.67
N LEU A 35 -17.93 -23.32 -23.42
CA LEU A 35 -17.22 -22.65 -22.30
C LEU A 35 -15.73 -22.48 -22.59
N THR A 36 -15.05 -23.53 -23.09
CA THR A 36 -13.62 -23.44 -23.44
C THR A 36 -13.39 -22.50 -24.61
N ARG A 37 -14.28 -22.49 -25.61
CA ARG A 37 -14.18 -21.59 -26.77
C ARG A 37 -14.50 -20.15 -26.40
N GLN A 38 -15.46 -19.92 -25.52
CA GLN A 38 -15.76 -18.60 -24.95
C GLN A 38 -14.54 -18.09 -24.17
N LEU A 39 -14.00 -18.89 -23.25
CA LEU A 39 -12.77 -18.56 -22.53
C LEU A 39 -11.60 -18.27 -23.48
N HIS A 40 -11.43 -19.08 -24.52
CA HIS A 40 -10.38 -18.91 -25.51
C HIS A 40 -10.56 -17.63 -26.33
N SER A 41 -11.78 -17.32 -26.77
CA SER A 41 -12.11 -16.08 -27.48
C SER A 41 -11.82 -14.88 -26.59
N SER A 42 -12.26 -14.90 -25.33
CA SER A 42 -12.02 -13.80 -24.39
C SER A 42 -10.53 -13.64 -24.05
N LEU A 43 -9.77 -14.74 -23.93
CA LEU A 43 -8.31 -14.69 -23.80
C LEU A 43 -7.63 -14.13 -25.06
N GLN A 44 -8.16 -14.43 -26.24
CA GLN A 44 -7.64 -13.92 -27.49
C GLN A 44 -7.94 -12.43 -27.64
N ASP A 45 -9.15 -11.98 -27.28
CA ASP A 45 -9.55 -10.58 -27.24
C ASP A 45 -8.72 -9.80 -26.20
N PHE A 46 -8.43 -10.42 -25.04
CA PHE A 46 -7.51 -9.89 -24.03
C PHE A 46 -6.09 -9.71 -24.57
N ARG A 47 -5.58 -10.65 -25.39
CA ARG A 47 -4.27 -10.50 -26.04
C ARG A 47 -4.26 -9.46 -27.17
N LEU A 48 -5.42 -9.10 -27.70
CA LEU A 48 -5.58 -8.07 -28.73
C LEU A 48 -5.71 -6.66 -28.14
N ASP A 49 -6.02 -6.52 -26.85
CA ASP A 49 -5.96 -5.23 -26.16
C ASP A 49 -4.50 -4.77 -26.08
N SER A 50 -4.16 -3.78 -26.93
CA SER A 50 -2.82 -3.22 -27.04
C SER A 50 -2.29 -2.60 -25.74
N ARG A 51 -3.18 -2.32 -24.77
CA ARG A 51 -2.83 -1.78 -23.45
C ARG A 51 -2.21 -2.84 -22.52
N ILE A 52 -2.51 -4.12 -22.71
CA ILE A 52 -2.04 -5.18 -21.80
C ILE A 52 -0.56 -5.52 -22.00
N PRO A 53 -0.05 -5.66 -23.23
CA PRO A 53 1.39 -5.74 -23.46
C PRO A 53 2.14 -4.53 -22.90
N ASP A 54 1.55 -3.33 -22.96
CA ASP A 54 2.17 -2.10 -22.47
C ASP A 54 2.24 -2.06 -20.93
N LEU A 55 1.15 -2.41 -20.26
CA LEU A 55 1.09 -2.61 -18.82
C LEU A 55 2.13 -3.64 -18.34
N ALA A 56 2.24 -4.78 -19.03
CA ALA A 56 3.15 -5.86 -18.67
C ALA A 56 4.63 -5.53 -18.94
N THR A 57 4.92 -4.80 -20.02
CA THR A 57 6.30 -4.56 -20.48
C THR A 57 6.91 -3.30 -19.89
N HIS A 58 6.10 -2.27 -19.60
CA HIS A 58 6.59 -0.97 -19.17
C HIS A 58 6.06 -0.58 -17.79
N GLU A 59 4.74 -0.55 -17.59
CA GLU A 59 4.16 0.08 -16.39
C GLU A 59 4.33 -0.77 -15.11
N ILE A 60 4.17 -2.09 -15.18
CA ILE A 60 4.39 -2.99 -14.04
C ILE A 60 5.88 -2.99 -13.62
N PRO A 61 6.86 -3.12 -14.53
CA PRO A 61 8.27 -2.95 -14.19
C PRO A 61 8.61 -1.59 -13.55
N ASP A 62 8.06 -0.49 -14.08
CA ASP A 62 8.23 0.87 -13.54
C ASP A 62 7.61 1.01 -12.14
N ALA A 63 6.41 0.46 -11.92
CA ALA A 63 5.79 0.44 -10.59
C ALA A 63 6.62 -0.35 -9.57
N ARG A 64 7.24 -1.47 -9.98
CA ARG A 64 8.15 -2.24 -9.13
C ARG A 64 9.39 -1.41 -8.74
N GLU A 65 9.99 -0.70 -9.69
CA GLU A 65 11.14 0.18 -9.42
C GLU A 65 10.75 1.31 -8.46
N ARG A 66 9.58 1.94 -8.66
CA ARG A 66 9.05 2.97 -7.76
C ARG A 66 8.81 2.43 -6.34
N LEU A 67 8.25 1.23 -6.20
CA LEU A 67 8.08 0.60 -4.88
C LEU A 67 9.43 0.30 -4.23
N SER A 68 10.41 -0.17 -5.00
CA SER A 68 11.77 -0.40 -4.49
C SER A 68 12.41 0.90 -3.99
N TYR A 69 12.22 2.00 -4.72
CA TYR A 69 12.67 3.33 -4.30
C TYR A 69 11.96 3.80 -3.02
N VAL A 70 10.65 3.58 -2.92
CA VAL A 70 9.89 3.88 -1.69
C VAL A 70 10.47 3.13 -0.50
N ILE A 71 10.76 1.83 -0.64
CA ILE A 71 11.33 1.00 0.42
C ILE A 71 12.69 1.57 0.88
N ASP A 72 13.60 1.82 -0.06
CA ASP A 72 14.93 2.37 0.25
C ASP A 72 14.84 3.73 0.96
N MET A 73 13.96 4.62 0.49
CA MET A 73 13.76 5.92 1.12
C MET A 73 13.14 5.81 2.52
N THR A 74 12.18 4.91 2.71
CA THR A 74 11.59 4.67 4.04
C THR A 74 12.60 4.11 5.03
N ASP A 75 13.48 3.20 4.58
CA ASP A 75 14.49 2.60 5.42
C ASP A 75 15.54 3.64 5.85
N LYS A 76 16.03 4.45 4.90
CA LYS A 76 16.96 5.56 5.17
C LYS A 76 16.40 6.55 6.18
N ALA A 77 15.14 6.90 6.04
CA ALA A 77 14.49 7.84 6.94
C ALA A 77 14.24 7.28 8.34
N ALA A 78 13.87 6.00 8.43
CA ALA A 78 13.73 5.31 9.70
C ALA A 78 15.06 5.29 10.45
N ASN A 79 16.14 4.92 9.77
CA ASN A 79 17.49 4.91 10.34
C ASN A 79 17.92 6.31 10.81
N ARG A 80 17.78 7.35 9.97
CA ARG A 80 18.13 8.73 10.36
C ARG A 80 17.29 9.24 11.54
N THR A 81 16.00 8.90 11.58
CA THR A 81 15.12 9.27 12.69
C THR A 81 15.56 8.57 13.97
N MET A 82 15.87 7.27 13.89
CA MET A 82 16.32 6.47 15.02
C MET A 82 17.64 6.99 15.59
N ASP A 83 18.63 7.27 14.73
CA ASP A 83 19.93 7.84 15.13
C ASP A 83 19.76 9.17 15.88
N ALA A 84 18.89 10.06 15.36
CA ALA A 84 18.64 11.36 15.99
C ALA A 84 17.89 11.23 17.34
N VAL A 85 16.97 10.27 17.45
CA VAL A 85 16.29 9.95 18.71
C VAL A 85 17.28 9.37 19.73
N GLU A 86 18.12 8.42 19.33
CA GLU A 86 19.15 7.84 20.19
C GLU A 86 20.13 8.90 20.71
N ALA A 87 20.51 9.85 19.86
CA ALA A 87 21.35 10.98 20.27
C ALA A 87 20.62 11.99 21.19
N SER A 88 19.28 12.01 21.20
CA SER A 88 18.46 12.89 22.04
C SER A 88 18.26 12.35 23.46
N LEU A 89 18.19 11.03 23.62
CA LEU A 89 18.02 10.36 24.93
C LEU A 89 19.06 10.80 25.98
N PRO A 90 20.37 10.78 25.74
CA PRO A 90 21.35 11.19 26.74
C PRO A 90 21.24 12.67 27.13
N ILE A 91 20.68 13.53 26.26
CA ILE A 91 20.42 14.93 26.59
C ILE A 91 19.30 15.01 27.63
N ALA A 92 18.22 14.25 27.43
CA ALA A 92 17.11 14.17 28.39
C ALA A 92 17.56 13.59 29.73
N ASP A 93 18.39 12.55 29.72
CA ASP A 93 18.94 11.95 30.94
C ASP A 93 19.80 12.95 31.72
N ARG A 94 20.73 13.66 31.05
CA ARG A 94 21.55 14.70 31.69
C ARG A 94 20.73 15.83 32.29
N LEU A 95 19.68 16.27 31.59
CA LEU A 95 18.79 17.31 32.10
C LEU A 95 18.06 16.84 33.36
N ASN A 96 17.58 15.61 33.39
CA ASN A 96 16.95 15.02 34.57
C ASN A 96 17.96 14.87 35.73
N ASP A 97 19.16 14.35 35.47
CA ASP A 97 20.21 14.21 36.47
C ASP A 97 20.59 15.56 37.10
N ASN A 98 20.75 16.60 36.29
CA ASN A 98 21.04 17.94 36.80
C ASN A 98 19.89 18.51 37.65
N ILE A 99 18.64 18.27 37.25
CA ILE A 99 17.47 18.65 38.07
C ILE A 99 17.51 17.93 39.41
N GLN A 100 17.79 16.61 39.44
CA GLN A 100 17.90 15.83 40.68
C GLN A 100 19.04 16.32 41.58
N LEU A 101 20.12 16.86 41.02
CA LEU A 101 21.21 17.46 41.80
C LEU A 101 20.81 18.79 42.46
N VAL A 102 20.05 19.63 41.75
CA VAL A 102 19.64 20.97 42.23
C VAL A 102 18.45 20.89 43.19
N MET A 103 17.52 19.96 42.95
CA MET A 103 16.22 19.88 43.64
C MET A 103 16.31 19.83 45.18
N PRO A 104 17.23 19.08 45.82
CA PRO A 104 17.34 19.04 47.28
C PRO A 104 17.67 20.40 47.89
N ASN A 105 18.64 21.11 47.30
CA ASN A 105 19.06 22.44 47.77
C ASN A 105 17.97 23.49 47.47
N TRP A 106 17.28 23.36 46.34
CA TRP A 106 16.11 24.19 46.02
C TRP A 106 14.98 24.01 47.03
N ASN A 107 14.69 22.77 47.44
CA ASN A 107 13.68 22.48 48.46
C ASN A 107 14.08 23.04 49.84
N ALA A 108 15.35 22.92 50.22
CA ALA A 108 15.89 23.49 51.45
C ALA A 108 15.76 25.03 51.48
N LEU A 109 15.99 25.70 50.34
CA LEU A 109 15.73 27.13 50.20
C LEU A 109 14.24 27.45 50.44
N MET A 110 13.33 26.67 49.84
CA MET A 110 11.89 26.90 49.93
C MET A 110 11.32 26.62 51.33
N SER A 111 11.88 25.64 52.05
CA SER A 111 11.53 25.37 53.46
C SER A 111 12.16 26.36 54.44
N ARG A 112 12.97 27.32 53.95
CA ARG A 112 13.78 28.25 54.76
C ARG A 112 14.77 27.54 55.68
N ASP A 113 15.15 26.31 55.35
CA ASP A 113 16.09 25.48 56.08
C ASP A 113 17.44 25.43 55.34
N MET A 114 18.03 26.60 55.14
CA MET A 114 19.27 26.72 54.37
C MET A 114 20.20 27.78 54.95
N ASN A 115 21.48 27.41 55.07
CA ASN A 115 22.52 28.32 55.50
C ASN A 115 23.19 29.08 54.33
N VAL A 116 23.97 30.12 54.65
CA VAL A 116 24.63 30.98 53.65
C VAL A 116 25.62 30.20 52.76
N GLY A 117 26.30 29.18 53.29
CA GLY A 117 27.22 28.33 52.52
C GLY A 117 26.48 27.47 51.48
N GLN A 118 25.37 26.85 51.89
CA GLN A 118 24.47 26.08 51.02
C GLN A 118 23.83 26.97 49.96
N PHE A 119 23.41 28.19 50.32
CA PHE A 119 22.89 29.16 49.36
C PHE A 119 23.91 29.48 48.26
N LYS A 120 25.17 29.76 48.63
CA LYS A 120 26.23 30.03 47.65
C LYS A 120 26.48 28.81 46.75
N SER A 121 26.46 27.59 47.31
CA SER A 121 26.59 26.37 46.53
C SER A 121 25.44 26.18 45.55
N LEU A 122 24.20 26.44 45.97
CA LEU A 122 23.01 26.40 45.11
C LEU A 122 23.11 27.42 43.96
N CYS A 123 23.60 28.64 44.21
CA CYS A 123 23.81 29.62 43.14
C CYS A 123 24.81 29.12 42.08
N HIS A 124 25.91 28.48 42.49
CA HIS A 124 26.87 27.89 41.56
C HIS A 124 26.26 26.71 40.78
N GLN A 125 25.54 25.81 41.47
CA GLN A 125 24.86 24.68 40.81
C GLN A 125 23.80 25.15 39.79
N LEU A 126 23.04 26.20 40.12
CA LEU A 126 22.06 26.79 39.21
C LEU A 126 22.72 27.47 38.00
N ASP A 127 23.83 28.19 38.20
CA ASP A 127 24.57 28.81 37.10
C ASP A 127 25.12 27.76 36.13
N ASP A 128 25.71 26.69 36.66
CA ASP A 128 26.19 25.56 35.85
C ASP A 128 25.04 24.84 35.14
N PHE A 129 23.92 24.60 35.84
CA PHE A 129 22.72 23.98 35.25
C PHE A 129 22.14 24.81 34.11
N ILE A 130 22.01 26.13 34.27
CA ILE A 130 21.46 27.02 33.25
C ILE A 130 22.35 27.02 32.00
N LYS A 131 23.68 27.11 32.17
CA LYS A 131 24.64 27.06 31.06
C LYS A 131 24.63 25.72 30.35
N ALA A 132 24.57 24.61 31.08
CA ALA A 132 24.48 23.28 30.50
C ALA A 132 23.15 23.10 29.73
N SER A 133 22.04 23.57 30.31
CA SER A 133 20.70 23.46 29.72
C SER A 133 20.56 24.24 28.42
N GLU A 134 21.23 25.40 28.28
CA GLU A 134 21.25 26.15 27.03
C GLU A 134 21.87 25.31 25.89
N SER A 135 23.05 24.73 26.15
CA SER A 135 23.72 23.88 25.15
C SER A 135 22.93 22.60 24.84
N ASP A 136 22.29 22.01 25.84
CA ASP A 136 21.46 20.81 25.69
C ASP A 136 20.20 21.10 24.87
N ALA A 137 19.54 22.22 25.13
CA ALA A 137 18.37 22.66 24.38
C ALA A 137 18.71 22.93 22.90
N ASP A 138 19.84 23.57 22.63
CA ASP A 138 20.29 23.83 21.25
C ASP A 138 20.59 22.54 20.49
N LYS A 139 21.25 21.59 21.15
CA LYS A 139 21.55 20.29 20.54
C LYS A 139 20.29 19.46 20.30
N LEU A 140 19.36 19.46 21.26
CA LEU A 140 18.06 18.81 21.10
C LEU A 140 17.27 19.41 19.93
N ARG A 141 17.26 20.74 19.79
CA ARG A 141 16.63 21.43 18.65
C ARG A 141 17.23 21.01 17.30
N GLN A 142 18.55 20.85 17.22
CA GLN A 142 19.22 20.36 16.02
C GLN A 142 18.77 18.94 15.67
N LEU A 143 18.76 18.03 16.65
CA LEU A 143 18.33 16.64 16.45
C LEU A 143 16.85 16.54 16.04
N LEU A 144 15.98 17.33 16.66
CA LEU A 144 14.57 17.42 16.24
C LEU A 144 14.42 17.95 14.81
N THR A 145 15.29 18.87 14.39
CA THR A 145 15.32 19.36 13.01
C THR A 145 15.81 18.27 12.05
N GLU A 146 16.79 17.46 12.44
CA GLU A 146 17.24 16.31 11.66
C GLU A 146 16.14 15.26 11.49
N ILE A 147 15.34 15.01 12.53
CA ILE A 147 14.15 14.14 12.45
C ILE A 147 13.14 14.69 11.44
N LEU A 148 12.84 15.99 11.49
CA LEU A 148 11.92 16.63 10.54
C LEU A 148 12.44 16.53 9.10
N MET A 149 13.72 16.83 8.87
CA MET A 149 14.34 16.70 7.55
C MET A 149 14.39 15.24 7.07
N ALA A 150 14.57 14.29 7.99
CA ALA A 150 14.51 12.88 7.68
C ALA A 150 13.11 12.45 7.23
N GLN A 151 12.06 13.24 7.48
CA GLN A 151 10.66 12.99 7.10
C GLN A 151 10.21 13.63 5.78
N ASP A 152 10.99 14.54 5.19
CA ASP A 152 10.63 15.26 3.95
C ASP A 152 10.38 14.35 2.73
N PHE A 153 10.92 13.12 2.74
CA PHE A 153 10.71 12.12 1.68
C PHE A 153 9.26 11.58 1.63
N GLN A 154 8.45 11.82 2.65
CA GLN A 154 7.09 11.27 2.76
C GLN A 154 6.16 11.77 1.64
N ASP A 155 6.35 12.99 1.15
CA ASP A 155 5.55 13.49 0.01
C ASP A 155 5.88 12.72 -1.27
N LEU A 156 7.17 12.54 -1.57
CA LEU A 156 7.63 11.81 -2.74
C LEU A 156 7.22 10.34 -2.71
N THR A 157 7.38 9.67 -1.57
CA THR A 157 6.96 8.26 -1.44
C THR A 157 5.45 8.12 -1.53
N GLY A 158 4.68 9.05 -0.93
CA GLY A 158 3.23 9.09 -1.07
C GLY A 158 2.78 9.28 -2.53
N GLN A 159 3.45 10.13 -3.30
CA GLN A 159 3.19 10.30 -4.72
C GLN A 159 3.47 9.00 -5.51
N MET A 160 4.58 8.32 -5.23
CA MET A 160 4.92 7.06 -5.89
C MET A 160 3.90 5.95 -5.59
N ILE A 161 3.51 5.80 -4.32
CA ILE A 161 2.46 4.85 -3.90
C ILE A 161 1.15 5.13 -4.62
N ARG A 162 0.72 6.40 -4.71
CA ARG A 162 -0.50 6.77 -5.44
C ARG A 162 -0.46 6.38 -6.92
N LYS A 163 0.69 6.52 -7.58
CA LYS A 163 0.87 6.07 -8.98
C LYS A 163 0.75 4.55 -9.10
N VAL A 164 1.35 3.81 -8.17
CA VAL A 164 1.26 2.34 -8.13
C VAL A 164 -0.19 1.89 -7.89
N ILE A 165 -0.92 2.53 -6.98
CA ILE A 165 -2.34 2.22 -6.72
C ILE A 165 -3.18 2.43 -7.99
N LYS A 166 -2.97 3.54 -8.71
CA LYS A 166 -3.67 3.79 -9.98
C LYS A 166 -3.41 2.70 -11.02
N LEU A 167 -2.15 2.26 -11.14
CA LEU A 167 -1.80 1.15 -12.03
C LEU A 167 -2.53 -0.14 -11.65
N VAL A 168 -2.57 -0.48 -10.37
CA VAL A 168 -3.27 -1.69 -9.88
C VAL A 168 -4.76 -1.61 -10.19
N GLN A 169 -5.39 -0.45 -9.96
CA GLN A 169 -6.81 -0.23 -10.29
C GLN A 169 -7.08 -0.36 -11.79
N GLU A 170 -6.15 0.09 -12.63
CA GLU A 170 -6.26 -0.05 -14.07
C GLU A 170 -6.22 -1.52 -14.52
N VAL A 171 -5.26 -2.29 -13.99
CA VAL A 171 -5.16 -3.73 -14.23
C VAL A 171 -6.41 -4.46 -13.74
N GLU A 172 -6.91 -4.12 -12.54
CA GLU A 172 -8.13 -4.69 -11.98
C GLU A 172 -9.35 -4.42 -12.88
N THR A 173 -9.51 -3.16 -13.32
CA THR A 173 -10.61 -2.77 -14.22
C THR A 173 -10.57 -3.57 -15.52
N LYS A 174 -9.37 -3.75 -16.11
CA LYS A 174 -9.19 -4.51 -17.34
C LYS A 174 -9.51 -6.00 -17.17
N LEU A 175 -9.15 -6.59 -16.04
CA LEU A 175 -9.51 -7.97 -15.72
C LEU A 175 -11.02 -8.13 -15.53
N ILE A 176 -11.69 -7.15 -14.89
CA ILE A 176 -13.15 -7.15 -14.72
C ILE A 176 -13.84 -6.99 -16.07
N GLU A 177 -13.43 -6.05 -16.92
CA GLU A 177 -13.96 -5.87 -18.28
C GLU A 177 -13.90 -7.16 -19.11
N MET A 178 -12.77 -7.87 -19.05
CA MET A 178 -12.63 -9.17 -19.70
C MET A 178 -13.65 -10.17 -19.14
N LEU A 179 -13.76 -10.27 -17.81
CA LEU A 179 -14.66 -11.22 -17.16
C LEU A 179 -16.13 -10.89 -17.39
N THR A 180 -16.52 -9.62 -17.52
CA THR A 180 -17.91 -9.21 -17.77
C THR A 180 -18.29 -9.29 -19.24
N THR A 181 -17.35 -9.11 -20.16
CA THR A 181 -17.58 -9.35 -21.60
C THR A 181 -17.81 -10.84 -21.91
N VAL A 182 -17.47 -11.73 -20.97
CA VAL A 182 -17.69 -13.20 -21.06
C VAL A 182 -19.15 -13.60 -20.73
N TRP A 183 -20.00 -12.68 -20.27
CA TRP A 183 -21.42 -12.95 -19.93
C TRP A 183 -22.39 -12.17 -20.81
#